data_AF-X1TW74-F1
#
_entry.id   AF-X1TW74-F1
#
_cell.length_a   1.000
_cell.length_b   1.000
_cell.length_c   1.000
_cell.angle_alpha   90.00
_cell.angle_beta   90.00
_cell.angle_gamma   90.00
#
_symmetry.space_group_name_H-M   'P 1'
#
loop_
_entity.id
_entity.type
_entity.pdbx_description
1 polymer ?
#
loop_
_entity_poly.entity_id
_entity_poly.type
_entity_poly.pdbx_seq_one_letter_code
_entity_poly.pdbx_strand_id
1 'polypeptide(L)'
;RDSESANLPGKSINKAKDLVKDDNLTQYSRSELAVSIGTKEMRSGAVRHAKRFMRQGLIDPTENALAQAEWMAAQLGTNISHFVQLGEKVPASFEARARHFFYKENFEDSLNSAERWCTYQPLSSIPFIFSSYIASVCLDNDKEAVQILNSALPLYRNNPTFMNNYICSLAKTGDVGTAIETFQKLNLGDLSNDETFTFMATQGLLHFRTNNAEKGRELYLKAIMGFDRINAQRSAAIATYYWALEEKLILSSYKEARIKDAKSRMERFNVFELDKSIKKL
;
A
#
# COMPACT_ATOMS: atom_id res chain seq x y z
N ARG A 1 -0.59 7.22 -0.56
CA ARG A 1 -1.29 8.38 -1.14
C ARG A 1 -2.78 8.07 -1.07
N ASP A 2 -3.51 8.59 -0.07
CA ASP A 2 -4.98 8.46 0.00
C ASP A 2 -5.61 9.87 0.03
N SER A 3 -6.60 10.01 -0.87
CA SER A 3 -7.46 11.14 -1.26
C SER A 3 -6.79 12.47 -1.66
N GLU A 4 -7.20 12.99 -2.82
CA GLU A 4 -6.89 14.34 -3.35
C GLU A 4 -7.17 15.49 -2.36
N SER A 5 -7.82 15.21 -1.23
CA SER A 5 -8.15 16.15 -0.16
C SER A 5 -6.94 16.68 0.65
N ALA A 6 -5.77 16.03 0.55
CA ALA A 6 -4.63 16.31 1.41
C ALA A 6 -4.07 17.75 1.31
N ASN A 7 -4.26 18.41 0.16
CA ASN A 7 -3.65 19.71 -0.15
C ASN A 7 -4.63 20.90 -0.11
N LEU A 8 -5.81 20.76 0.54
CA LEU A 8 -6.76 21.88 0.61
C LEU A 8 -6.25 23.03 1.51
N PRO A 9 -6.32 24.31 1.06
CA PRO A 9 -5.86 25.47 1.82
C PRO A 9 -6.66 25.67 3.12
N GLY A 10 -6.05 26.34 4.11
CA GLY A 10 -6.61 26.51 5.47
C GLY A 10 -8.01 27.12 5.53
N LYS A 11 -8.34 28.03 4.61
CA LYS A 11 -9.67 28.66 4.48
C LYS A 11 -10.77 27.65 4.15
N SER A 12 -10.45 26.59 3.40
CA SER A 12 -11.39 25.53 3.05
C SER A 12 -11.67 24.59 4.23
N ILE A 13 -10.71 24.44 5.16
CA ILE A 13 -10.88 23.60 6.36
C ILE A 13 -11.89 24.21 7.33
N ASN A 14 -11.86 25.53 7.54
CA ASN A 14 -12.80 26.16 8.47
C ASN A 14 -14.24 26.03 7.96
N LYS A 15 -14.47 26.29 6.66
CA LYS A 15 -15.77 26.02 6.02
C LYS A 15 -16.20 24.56 6.17
N ALA A 16 -15.28 23.62 5.99
CA ALA A 16 -15.56 22.20 6.18
C ALA A 16 -15.97 21.89 7.63
N LYS A 17 -15.30 22.49 8.62
CA LYS A 17 -15.65 22.35 10.04
C LYS A 17 -17.03 22.93 10.35
N ASP A 18 -17.42 24.02 9.69
CA ASP A 18 -18.74 24.63 9.85
C ASP A 18 -19.82 23.73 9.25
N LEU A 19 -19.61 23.19 8.05
CA LEU A 19 -20.52 22.23 7.42
C LEU A 19 -20.72 20.95 8.25
N VAL A 20 -19.66 20.43 8.87
CA VAL A 20 -19.77 19.25 9.77
C VAL A 20 -20.63 19.54 11.00
N LYS A 21 -20.80 20.81 11.40
CA LYS A 21 -21.66 21.22 12.51
C LYS A 21 -23.04 21.69 12.07
N ASP A 22 -23.31 21.76 10.76
CA ASP A 22 -24.59 22.22 10.25
C ASP A 22 -25.65 21.13 10.42
N ASP A 23 -26.59 21.35 11.33
CA ASP A 23 -27.66 20.39 11.64
C ASP A 23 -28.74 20.32 10.55
N ASN A 24 -28.68 21.19 9.54
CA ASN A 24 -29.50 21.04 8.33
C ASN A 24 -29.02 19.90 7.43
N LEU A 25 -27.81 19.38 7.64
CA LEU A 25 -27.26 18.25 6.90
C LEU A 25 -27.41 16.95 7.70
N THR A 26 -27.74 15.87 7.00
CA THR A 26 -27.83 14.53 7.61
C THR A 26 -26.46 14.07 8.12
N GLN A 27 -26.45 13.09 9.02
CA GLN A 27 -25.20 12.48 9.50
C GLN A 27 -24.46 11.79 8.35
N TYR A 28 -25.20 11.06 7.49
CA TYR A 28 -24.69 10.48 6.25
C TYR A 28 -23.93 11.49 5.39
N SER A 29 -24.55 12.63 5.06
CA SER A 29 -23.96 13.65 4.18
C SER A 29 -22.74 14.35 4.79
N ARG A 30 -22.63 14.38 6.12
CA ARG A 30 -21.49 14.98 6.82
C ARG A 30 -20.34 14.00 7.08
N SER A 31 -20.58 12.69 6.92
CA SER A 31 -19.68 11.64 7.39
C SER A 31 -18.29 11.70 6.73
N GLU A 32 -18.21 11.74 5.40
CA GLU A 32 -16.93 11.81 4.67
C GLU A 32 -16.14 13.07 5.00
N LEU A 33 -16.84 14.20 5.11
CA LEU A 33 -16.21 15.47 5.43
C LEU A 33 -15.62 15.43 6.84
N ALA A 34 -16.36 14.87 7.80
CA ALA A 34 -15.88 14.68 9.17
C ALA A 34 -14.62 13.81 9.18
N VAL A 35 -14.64 12.62 8.56
CA VAL A 35 -13.47 11.74 8.56
C VAL A 35 -12.29 12.35 7.78
N SER A 36 -12.53 13.07 6.69
CA SER A 36 -11.48 13.76 5.93
C SER A 36 -10.78 14.84 6.77
N ILE A 37 -11.54 15.62 7.57
CA ILE A 37 -10.96 16.55 8.55
C ILE A 37 -10.18 15.76 9.60
N GLY A 38 -10.73 14.65 10.09
CA GLY A 38 -10.06 13.77 11.04
C GLY A 38 -8.69 13.28 10.55
N THR A 39 -8.62 12.81 9.30
CA THR A 39 -7.38 12.39 8.62
C THR A 39 -6.37 13.52 8.57
N LYS A 40 -6.82 14.75 8.27
CA LYS A 40 -5.93 15.93 8.22
C LYS A 40 -5.39 16.30 9.60
N GLU A 41 -6.26 16.35 10.62
CA GLU A 41 -5.87 16.62 12.00
C GLU A 41 -4.90 15.55 12.53
N MET A 42 -5.06 14.29 12.12
CA MET A 42 -4.12 13.23 12.47
C MET A 42 -2.74 13.48 11.87
N ARG A 43 -2.68 13.83 10.57
CA ARG A 43 -1.41 14.14 9.88
C ARG A 43 -0.69 15.37 10.46
N SER A 44 -1.41 16.31 11.05
CA SER A 44 -0.82 17.45 11.78
C SER A 44 -0.46 17.15 13.23
N GLY A 45 -0.67 15.91 13.71
CA GLY A 45 -0.41 15.50 15.09
C GLY A 45 -1.52 15.83 16.09
N ALA A 46 -2.65 16.42 15.66
CA ALA A 46 -3.81 16.74 16.49
C ALA A 46 -4.69 15.50 16.74
N VAL A 47 -4.12 14.45 17.34
CA VAL A 47 -4.74 13.12 17.52
C VAL A 47 -6.10 13.18 18.24
N ARG A 48 -6.25 14.04 19.25
CA ARG A 48 -7.53 14.18 19.97
C ARG A 48 -8.65 14.71 19.06
N HIS A 49 -8.34 15.66 18.18
CA HIS A 49 -9.29 16.19 17.22
C HIS A 49 -9.61 15.15 16.14
N ALA A 50 -8.59 14.45 15.65
CA ALA A 50 -8.74 13.37 14.70
C ALA A 50 -9.75 12.31 15.19
N LYS A 51 -9.56 11.81 16.44
CA LYS A 51 -10.48 10.83 17.06
C LYS A 51 -11.90 11.36 17.23
N ARG A 52 -12.07 12.66 17.53
CA ARG A 52 -13.41 13.28 17.65
C ARG A 52 -14.13 13.28 16.31
N PHE A 53 -13.47 13.77 15.26
CA PHE A 53 -14.06 13.83 13.92
C PHE A 53 -14.31 12.44 13.33
N MET A 54 -13.42 11.47 13.59
CA MET A 54 -13.64 10.08 13.23
C MET A 54 -14.92 9.52 13.88
N ARG A 55 -15.12 9.74 15.19
CA ARG A 55 -16.37 9.32 15.88
C ARG A 55 -17.62 9.97 15.29
N GLN A 56 -17.54 11.25 14.89
CA GLN A 56 -18.66 11.94 14.24
C GLN A 56 -18.99 11.32 12.88
N GLY A 57 -17.96 10.99 12.08
CA GLY A 57 -18.16 10.36 10.79
C GLY A 57 -18.69 8.93 10.86
N LEU A 58 -18.46 8.23 11.98
CA LEU A 58 -18.91 6.85 12.19
C LEU A 58 -20.33 6.71 12.77
N ILE A 59 -21.09 7.80 12.93
CA ILE A 59 -22.47 7.72 13.41
C ILE A 59 -23.39 7.12 12.34
N ASP A 60 -23.26 7.62 11.10
CA ASP A 60 -23.96 7.12 9.91
C ASP A 60 -23.00 7.20 8.71
N PRO A 61 -22.03 6.28 8.61
CA PRO A 61 -20.90 6.41 7.69
C PRO A 61 -21.22 5.99 6.25
N THR A 62 -20.64 6.70 5.27
CA THR A 62 -20.42 6.13 3.94
C THR A 62 -19.33 5.05 3.97
N GLU A 63 -19.22 4.29 2.88
CA GLU A 63 -18.15 3.31 2.67
C GLU A 63 -16.76 3.93 2.75
N ASN A 64 -16.58 5.11 2.16
CA ASN A 64 -15.32 5.85 2.18
C ASN A 64 -15.01 6.40 3.59
N ALA A 65 -16.03 6.92 4.30
CA ALA A 65 -15.88 7.35 5.68
C ALA A 65 -15.43 6.19 6.59
N LEU A 66 -16.03 5.01 6.42
CA LEU A 66 -15.65 3.81 7.17
C LEU A 66 -14.22 3.35 6.83
N ALA A 67 -13.83 3.38 5.55
CA ALA A 67 -12.49 3.02 5.10
C ALA A 67 -11.40 3.93 5.66
N GLN A 68 -11.61 5.25 5.59
CA GLN A 68 -10.67 6.22 6.15
C GLN A 68 -10.58 6.10 7.68
N ALA A 69 -11.71 5.84 8.35
CA ALA A 69 -11.71 5.62 9.79
C ALA A 69 -10.91 4.37 10.18
N GLU A 70 -11.04 3.26 9.44
CA GLU A 70 -10.26 2.04 9.71
C GLU A 70 -8.77 2.27 9.51
N TRP A 71 -8.39 2.97 8.42
CA TRP A 71 -7.01 3.37 8.21
C TRP A 71 -6.49 4.23 9.37
N MET A 72 -7.24 5.25 9.81
CA MET A 72 -6.87 6.10 10.95
C MET A 72 -6.73 5.28 12.24
N ALA A 73 -7.64 4.35 12.50
CA ALA A 73 -7.60 3.51 13.69
C ALA A 73 -6.31 2.69 13.75
N ALA A 74 -5.93 2.07 12.62
CA ALA A 74 -4.69 1.33 12.49
C ALA A 74 -3.44 2.21 12.71
N GLN A 75 -3.40 3.41 12.11
CA GLN A 75 -2.28 4.33 12.32
C GLN A 75 -2.13 4.77 13.78
N LEU A 76 -3.23 4.86 14.52
CA LEU A 76 -3.25 5.26 15.93
C LEU A 76 -3.03 4.09 16.90
N GLY A 77 -2.86 2.86 16.41
CA GLY A 77 -2.80 1.67 17.27
C GLY A 77 -4.09 1.45 18.05
N THR A 78 -5.24 1.81 17.47
CA THR A 78 -6.57 1.69 18.07
C THR A 78 -7.48 0.84 17.20
N ASN A 79 -8.59 0.35 17.75
CA ASN A 79 -9.60 -0.37 16.99
C ASN A 79 -10.90 0.44 16.95
N ILE A 80 -11.64 0.36 15.85
CA ILE A 80 -13.05 0.78 15.80
C ILE A 80 -13.87 -0.27 16.53
N SER A 81 -14.47 0.12 17.66
CA SER A 81 -15.43 -0.74 18.36
C SER A 81 -16.56 -1.10 17.40
N HIS A 82 -16.88 -2.39 17.28
CA HIS A 82 -17.95 -2.90 16.42
C HIS A 82 -17.72 -2.73 14.90
N PHE A 83 -16.46 -2.64 14.44
CA PHE A 83 -16.14 -2.50 13.01
C PHE A 83 -16.88 -3.50 12.11
N VAL A 84 -16.87 -4.79 12.46
CA VAL A 84 -17.54 -5.84 11.68
C VAL A 84 -19.04 -5.54 11.51
N GLN A 85 -19.71 -5.14 12.59
CA GLN A 85 -21.14 -4.82 12.59
C GLN A 85 -21.45 -3.55 11.77
N LEU A 86 -20.55 -2.56 11.79
CA LEU A 86 -20.66 -1.38 10.93
C LEU A 86 -20.43 -1.75 9.45
N GLY A 87 -19.41 -2.55 9.16
CA GLY A 87 -19.09 -3.01 7.81
C GLY A 87 -20.17 -3.87 7.17
N GLU A 88 -20.96 -4.60 7.96
CA GLU A 88 -22.14 -5.34 7.48
C GLU A 88 -23.32 -4.43 7.12
N LYS A 89 -23.44 -3.28 7.80
CA LYS A 89 -24.55 -2.32 7.59
C LYS A 89 -24.25 -1.32 6.48
N VAL A 90 -22.99 -0.95 6.31
CA VAL A 90 -22.57 -0.01 5.26
C VAL A 90 -22.49 -0.74 3.92
N PRO A 91 -23.32 -0.39 2.93
CA PRO A 91 -23.27 -1.01 1.61
C PRO A 91 -21.89 -0.83 0.97
N ALA A 92 -21.41 -1.85 0.24
CA ALA A 92 -20.16 -1.80 -0.51
C ALA A 92 -18.92 -1.32 0.28
N SER A 93 -18.85 -1.65 1.58
CA SER A 93 -17.72 -1.36 2.49
C SER A 93 -16.42 -2.13 2.15
N PHE A 94 -16.21 -2.50 0.89
CA PHE A 94 -15.15 -3.39 0.42
C PHE A 94 -13.75 -2.86 0.75
N GLU A 95 -13.49 -1.56 0.56
CA GLU A 95 -12.21 -0.96 0.96
C GLU A 95 -11.96 -1.11 2.47
N ALA A 96 -12.96 -0.74 3.27
CA ALA A 96 -12.85 -0.80 4.72
C ALA A 96 -12.60 -2.23 5.20
N ARG A 97 -13.34 -3.20 4.65
CA ARG A 97 -13.15 -4.63 4.95
C ARG A 97 -11.78 -5.13 4.51
N ALA A 98 -11.32 -4.77 3.32
CA ALA A 98 -10.01 -5.16 2.82
C ALA A 98 -8.89 -4.68 3.76
N ARG A 99 -8.94 -3.41 4.17
CA ARG A 99 -7.99 -2.84 5.14
C ARG A 99 -8.10 -3.47 6.52
N HIS A 100 -9.30 -3.73 6.99
CA HIS A 100 -9.52 -4.39 8.28
C HIS A 100 -8.86 -5.76 8.34
N PHE A 101 -9.14 -6.62 7.35
CA PHE A 101 -8.53 -7.94 7.29
C PHE A 101 -7.01 -7.87 7.10
N PHE A 102 -6.51 -6.90 6.35
CA PHE A 102 -5.07 -6.68 6.18
C PHE A 102 -4.37 -6.40 7.52
N TYR A 103 -4.92 -5.48 8.34
CA TYR A 103 -4.36 -5.16 9.65
C TYR A 103 -4.60 -6.25 10.71
N LYS A 104 -5.47 -7.22 10.43
CA LYS A 104 -5.64 -8.45 11.22
C LYS A 104 -4.83 -9.63 10.67
N GLU A 105 -3.96 -9.38 9.68
CA GLU A 105 -3.11 -10.39 9.04
C GLU A 105 -3.89 -11.53 8.39
N ASN A 106 -5.17 -11.31 8.09
CA ASN A 106 -6.03 -12.21 7.34
C ASN A 106 -5.98 -11.82 5.85
N PHE A 107 -4.89 -12.16 5.20
CA PHE A 107 -4.59 -11.70 3.84
C PHE A 107 -5.52 -12.30 2.79
N GLU A 108 -6.02 -13.51 3.01
CA GLU A 108 -6.97 -14.18 2.12
C GLU A 108 -8.32 -13.44 2.07
N ASP A 109 -8.91 -13.11 3.23
CA ASP A 109 -10.16 -12.33 3.27
C ASP A 109 -9.94 -10.86 2.85
N SER A 110 -8.74 -10.33 3.10
CA SER A 110 -8.32 -9.02 2.63
C SER A 110 -8.31 -8.95 1.10
N LEU A 111 -7.71 -9.95 0.43
CA LEU A 111 -7.68 -10.05 -1.02
C LEU A 111 -9.09 -10.18 -1.60
N ASN A 112 -9.93 -11.06 -1.04
CA ASN A 112 -11.30 -11.22 -1.53
C ASN A 112 -12.12 -9.92 -1.44
N SER A 113 -11.92 -9.14 -0.37
CA SER A 113 -12.57 -7.85 -0.22
C SER A 113 -11.99 -6.81 -1.20
N ALA A 114 -10.67 -6.83 -1.44
CA ALA A 114 -9.99 -5.94 -2.38
C ALA A 114 -10.41 -6.20 -3.84
N GLU A 115 -10.66 -7.45 -4.23
CA GLU A 115 -11.18 -7.79 -5.56
C GLU A 115 -12.59 -7.24 -5.78
N ARG A 116 -13.46 -7.33 -4.77
CA ARG A 116 -14.79 -6.68 -4.81
C ARG A 116 -14.65 -5.17 -4.90
N TRP A 117 -13.64 -4.60 -4.24
CA TRP A 117 -13.31 -3.18 -4.32
C TRP A 117 -12.85 -2.78 -5.74
N CYS A 118 -12.05 -3.60 -6.43
CA CYS A 118 -11.69 -3.39 -7.84
C CYS A 118 -12.94 -3.28 -8.73
N THR A 119 -13.91 -4.19 -8.55
CA THR A 119 -15.16 -4.19 -9.32
C THR A 119 -16.06 -3.00 -8.97
N TYR A 120 -16.07 -2.57 -7.70
CA TYR A 120 -16.90 -1.45 -7.24
C TYR A 120 -16.33 -0.08 -7.65
N GLN A 121 -15.01 0.07 -7.62
CA GLN A 121 -14.30 1.31 -7.98
C GLN A 121 -13.26 1.06 -9.10
N PRO A 122 -13.71 0.67 -10.32
CA PRO A 122 -12.79 0.30 -11.40
C PRO A 122 -12.02 1.49 -11.96
N LEU A 123 -12.47 2.73 -11.68
CA LEU A 123 -11.82 3.99 -12.06
C LEU A 123 -10.84 4.54 -11.01
N SER A 124 -10.63 3.82 -9.91
CA SER A 124 -9.54 4.06 -8.97
C SER A 124 -8.43 3.04 -9.17
N SER A 125 -7.18 3.50 -9.22
CA SER A 125 -6.00 2.60 -9.26
C SER A 125 -5.69 1.93 -7.92
N ILE A 126 -6.15 2.54 -6.81
CA ILE A 126 -5.85 2.11 -5.44
C ILE A 126 -6.28 0.66 -5.17
N PRO A 127 -7.53 0.21 -5.48
CA PRO A 127 -7.93 -1.18 -5.26
C PRO A 127 -7.00 -2.18 -5.97
N PHE A 128 -6.59 -1.91 -7.21
CA PHE A 128 -5.72 -2.80 -7.98
C PHE A 128 -4.29 -2.83 -7.41
N ILE A 129 -3.76 -1.68 -7.00
CA ILE A 129 -2.45 -1.59 -6.33
C ILE A 129 -2.48 -2.37 -5.01
N PHE A 130 -3.53 -2.20 -4.21
CA PHE A 130 -3.67 -2.85 -2.91
C PHE A 130 -3.87 -4.37 -3.06
N SER A 131 -4.76 -4.79 -3.97
CA SER A 131 -5.05 -6.19 -4.26
C SER A 131 -3.81 -6.93 -4.79
N SER A 132 -3.11 -6.35 -5.77
CA SER A 132 -1.85 -6.92 -6.29
C SER A 132 -0.74 -6.99 -5.25
N TYR A 133 -0.66 -6.00 -4.34
CA TYR A 133 0.27 -6.02 -3.22
C TYR A 133 -0.02 -7.17 -2.26
N ILE A 134 -1.29 -7.40 -1.89
CA ILE A 134 -1.67 -8.52 -1.03
C ILE A 134 -1.33 -9.85 -1.70
N ALA A 135 -1.73 -10.02 -2.96
CA ALA A 135 -1.47 -11.24 -3.73
C ALA A 135 0.04 -11.54 -3.83
N SER A 136 0.85 -10.56 -4.26
CA SER A 136 2.30 -10.75 -4.45
C SER A 136 3.07 -10.83 -3.14
N VAL A 137 2.89 -9.85 -2.25
CA VAL A 137 3.76 -9.69 -1.07
C VAL A 137 3.29 -10.55 0.09
N CYS A 138 1.98 -10.57 0.37
CA CYS A 138 1.46 -11.22 1.57
C CYS A 138 1.17 -12.71 1.35
N LEU A 139 0.76 -13.07 0.14
CA LEU A 139 0.35 -14.43 -0.21
C LEU A 139 1.35 -15.16 -1.13
N ASP A 140 2.43 -14.50 -1.56
CA ASP A 140 3.44 -15.07 -2.47
C ASP A 140 2.84 -15.63 -3.77
N ASN A 141 1.80 -14.98 -4.27
CA ASN A 141 1.04 -15.36 -5.46
C ASN A 141 1.16 -14.28 -6.55
N ASP A 142 2.33 -14.17 -7.17
CA ASP A 142 2.60 -13.20 -8.23
C ASP A 142 1.77 -13.46 -9.49
N LYS A 143 1.28 -14.69 -9.71
CA LYS A 143 0.39 -15.01 -10.84
C LYS A 143 -0.94 -14.28 -10.71
N GLU A 144 -1.54 -14.33 -9.53
CA GLU A 144 -2.77 -13.59 -9.21
C GLU A 144 -2.54 -12.07 -9.32
N ALA A 145 -1.41 -11.57 -8.80
CA ALA A 145 -1.06 -10.16 -8.92
C ALA A 145 -0.98 -9.70 -10.39
N VAL A 146 -0.37 -10.50 -11.28
CA VAL A 146 -0.34 -10.24 -12.73
C VAL A 146 -1.75 -10.25 -13.32
N GLN A 147 -2.63 -11.18 -12.95
CA GLN A 147 -4.01 -11.25 -13.44
C GLN A 147 -4.81 -10.01 -13.04
N ILE A 148 -4.75 -9.61 -11.77
CA ILE A 148 -5.39 -8.40 -11.24
C ILE A 148 -4.92 -7.16 -12.02
N LEU A 149 -3.60 -6.99 -12.17
CA LEU A 149 -3.04 -5.80 -12.84
C LEU A 149 -3.32 -5.80 -14.34
N ASN A 150 -3.30 -6.96 -15.01
CA ASN A 150 -3.65 -7.04 -16.43
C ASN A 150 -5.09 -6.60 -16.70
N SER A 151 -6.02 -6.88 -15.78
CA SER A 151 -7.43 -6.49 -15.94
C SER A 151 -7.64 -4.97 -16.03
N ALA A 152 -6.72 -4.17 -15.47
CA ALA A 152 -6.82 -2.71 -15.43
C ALA A 152 -5.63 -1.99 -16.09
N LEU A 153 -4.71 -2.74 -16.72
CA LEU A 153 -3.49 -2.19 -17.32
C LEU A 153 -3.76 -1.04 -18.29
N PRO A 154 -4.76 -1.08 -19.20
CA PRO A 154 -5.03 0.04 -20.11
C PRO A 154 -5.37 1.36 -19.40
N LEU A 155 -5.97 1.31 -18.19
CA LEU A 155 -6.43 2.48 -17.45
C LEU A 155 -5.30 3.16 -16.67
N TYR A 156 -4.32 2.39 -16.21
CA TYR A 156 -3.35 2.85 -15.20
C TYR A 156 -1.89 2.78 -15.63
N ARG A 157 -1.60 2.76 -16.94
CA ARG A 157 -0.23 2.73 -17.48
C ARG A 157 0.67 3.88 -17.01
N ASN A 158 0.06 5.00 -16.62
CA ASN A 158 0.78 6.18 -16.15
C ASN A 158 0.87 6.24 -14.62
N ASN A 159 0.30 5.29 -13.88
CA ASN A 159 0.41 5.24 -12.44
C ASN A 159 1.72 4.50 -12.06
N PRO A 160 2.69 5.18 -11.40
CA PRO A 160 4.00 4.59 -11.14
C PRO A 160 3.94 3.34 -10.24
N THR A 161 3.16 3.38 -9.15
CA THR A 161 3.05 2.25 -8.22
C THR A 161 2.38 1.04 -8.88
N PHE A 162 1.33 1.27 -9.66
CA PHE A 162 0.66 0.22 -10.43
C PHE A 162 1.64 -0.48 -11.37
N MET A 163 2.40 0.30 -12.15
CA MET A 163 3.36 -0.24 -13.11
C MET A 163 4.53 -0.94 -12.42
N ASN A 164 4.99 -0.43 -11.28
CA ASN A 164 6.03 -1.11 -10.50
C ASN A 164 5.57 -2.50 -10.02
N ASN A 165 4.36 -2.60 -9.45
CA ASN A 165 3.80 -3.88 -9.02
C ASN A 165 3.69 -4.85 -10.20
N TYR A 166 3.29 -4.34 -11.37
CA TYR A 166 3.15 -5.14 -12.58
C TYR A 166 4.49 -5.71 -13.05
N ILE A 167 5.51 -4.85 -13.18
CA ILE A 167 6.87 -5.25 -13.59
C ILE A 167 7.47 -6.23 -12.59
N CYS A 168 7.35 -5.97 -11.29
CA CYS A 168 7.84 -6.85 -10.24
C CYS A 168 7.20 -8.24 -10.33
N SER A 169 5.86 -8.28 -10.46
CA SER A 169 5.11 -9.54 -10.53
C SER A 169 5.46 -10.32 -11.81
N LEU A 170 5.60 -9.66 -12.97
CA LEU A 170 6.08 -10.29 -14.21
C LEU A 170 7.48 -10.90 -14.06
N ALA A 171 8.40 -10.16 -13.44
CA ALA A 171 9.77 -10.66 -13.21
C ALA A 171 9.78 -11.89 -12.29
N LYS A 172 8.94 -11.90 -11.25
CA LYS A 172 8.81 -13.02 -10.30
C LYS A 172 8.13 -14.24 -10.90
N THR A 173 7.18 -14.07 -11.83
CA THR A 173 6.56 -15.19 -12.57
C THR A 173 7.43 -15.73 -13.70
N GLY A 174 8.57 -15.09 -13.98
CA GLY A 174 9.54 -15.52 -14.99
C GLY A 174 9.36 -14.88 -16.37
N ASP A 175 8.37 -14.01 -16.55
CA ASP A 175 8.21 -13.20 -17.77
C ASP A 175 9.11 -11.97 -17.75
N VAL A 176 10.42 -12.23 -17.64
CA VAL A 176 11.47 -11.20 -17.49
C VAL A 176 11.56 -10.33 -18.74
N GLY A 177 11.31 -10.90 -19.93
CA GLY A 177 11.31 -10.18 -21.19
C GLY A 177 10.25 -9.07 -21.20
N THR A 178 8.99 -9.42 -20.93
CA THR A 178 7.90 -8.44 -20.84
C THR A 178 8.13 -7.43 -19.72
N ALA A 179 8.68 -7.87 -18.59
CA ALA A 179 9.00 -6.97 -17.48
C ALA A 179 10.01 -5.88 -17.88
N ILE A 180 11.08 -6.25 -18.60
CA ILE A 180 12.10 -5.33 -19.10
C ILE A 180 11.53 -4.37 -20.14
N GLU A 181 10.80 -4.90 -21.13
CA GLU A 181 10.17 -4.06 -22.16
C GLU A 181 9.21 -3.04 -21.55
N THR A 182 8.43 -3.46 -20.55
CA THR A 182 7.50 -2.59 -19.85
C THR A 182 8.26 -1.51 -19.07
N PHE A 183 9.30 -1.88 -18.34
CA PHE A 183 10.15 -0.94 -17.59
C PHE A 183 10.78 0.12 -18.50
N GLN A 184 11.32 -0.28 -19.65
CA GLN A 184 11.98 0.63 -20.60
C GLN A 184 11.03 1.66 -21.22
N LYS A 185 9.73 1.36 -21.30
CA LYS A 185 8.71 2.25 -21.87
C LYS A 185 8.19 3.28 -20.86
N LEU A 186 8.53 3.16 -19.57
CA LEU A 186 8.04 4.08 -18.54
C LEU A 186 8.77 5.43 -18.58
N ASN A 187 8.00 6.50 -18.40
CA ASN A 187 8.55 7.82 -18.10
C ASN A 187 8.73 7.96 -16.58
N LEU A 188 9.97 8.05 -16.12
CA LEU A 188 10.33 8.15 -14.70
C LEU A 188 10.63 9.60 -14.25
N GLY A 189 10.24 10.61 -15.04
CA GLY A 189 10.61 12.02 -14.81
C GLY A 189 10.03 12.67 -13.55
N ASP A 190 8.79 12.33 -13.19
CA ASP A 190 8.04 13.01 -12.10
C ASP A 190 7.73 12.07 -10.91
N LEU A 191 8.69 11.20 -10.57
CA LEU A 191 8.54 10.29 -9.44
C LEU A 191 8.81 10.99 -8.11
N SER A 192 8.03 10.64 -7.09
CA SER A 192 8.42 10.91 -5.70
C SER A 192 9.67 10.12 -5.33
N ASN A 193 10.33 10.51 -4.23
CA ASN A 193 11.51 9.79 -3.73
C ASN A 193 11.19 8.31 -3.43
N ASP A 194 10.04 8.03 -2.82
CA ASP A 194 9.61 6.66 -2.50
C ASP A 194 9.39 5.83 -3.78
N GLU A 195 8.71 6.39 -4.78
CA GLU A 195 8.53 5.75 -6.09
C GLU A 195 9.88 5.49 -6.77
N THR A 196 10.79 6.47 -6.74
CA THR A 196 12.13 6.38 -7.33
C THR A 196 12.93 5.20 -6.73
N PHE A 197 12.97 5.10 -5.40
CA PHE A 197 13.67 4.01 -4.74
C PHE A 197 12.99 2.65 -4.95
N THR A 198 11.66 2.64 -5.05
CA THR A 198 10.90 1.43 -5.38
C THR A 198 11.27 0.92 -6.77
N PHE A 199 11.26 1.80 -7.79
CA PHE A 199 11.69 1.44 -9.14
C PHE A 199 13.15 1.01 -9.20
N MET A 200 14.01 1.62 -8.39
CA MET A 200 15.42 1.22 -8.30
C MET A 200 15.58 -0.20 -7.75
N ALA A 201 14.81 -0.59 -6.72
CA ALA A 201 14.79 -1.96 -6.22
C ALA A 201 14.27 -2.94 -7.28
N THR A 202 13.19 -2.58 -8.00
CA THR A 202 12.64 -3.38 -9.10
C THR A 202 13.62 -3.51 -10.26
N GLN A 203 14.38 -2.46 -10.59
CA GLN A 203 15.45 -2.56 -11.57
C GLN A 203 16.55 -3.51 -11.09
N GLY A 204 16.86 -3.49 -9.79
CA GLY A 204 17.75 -4.45 -9.14
C GLY A 204 17.31 -5.89 -9.35
N LEU A 205 16.02 -6.18 -9.11
CA LEU A 205 15.39 -7.47 -9.42
C LEU A 205 15.61 -7.88 -10.88
N LEU A 206 15.30 -7.01 -11.84
CA LEU A 206 15.47 -7.31 -13.28
C LEU A 206 16.92 -7.65 -13.63
N HIS A 207 17.89 -6.97 -13.01
CA HIS A 207 19.31 -7.27 -13.20
C HIS A 207 19.71 -8.63 -12.64
N PHE A 208 19.19 -9.03 -11.46
CA PHE A 208 19.38 -10.41 -10.96
C PHE A 208 18.80 -11.44 -11.92
N ARG A 209 17.59 -11.18 -12.43
CA ARG A 209 16.88 -12.08 -13.37
C ARG A 209 17.52 -12.16 -14.76
N THR A 210 18.48 -11.29 -15.07
CA THR A 210 19.24 -11.28 -16.34
C THR A 210 20.73 -11.58 -16.14
N ASN A 211 21.09 -12.29 -15.07
CA ASN A 211 22.46 -12.68 -14.73
C ASN A 211 23.45 -11.52 -14.53
N ASN A 212 22.96 -10.32 -14.21
CA ASN A 212 23.78 -9.17 -13.83
C ASN A 212 23.66 -8.87 -12.33
N ALA A 213 24.06 -9.85 -11.51
CA ALA A 213 23.91 -9.77 -10.06
C ALA A 213 24.67 -8.59 -9.42
N GLU A 214 25.83 -8.22 -9.97
CA GLU A 214 26.59 -7.07 -9.45
C GLU A 214 25.82 -5.77 -9.57
N LYS A 215 25.22 -5.50 -10.74
CA LYS A 215 24.38 -4.32 -10.91
C LYS A 215 23.11 -4.40 -10.07
N GLY A 216 22.54 -5.59 -9.94
CA GLY A 216 21.40 -5.85 -9.07
C GLY A 216 21.67 -5.44 -7.62
N ARG A 217 22.81 -5.86 -7.06
CA ARG A 217 23.27 -5.48 -5.71
C ARG A 217 23.42 -3.99 -5.53
N GLU A 218 24.06 -3.32 -6.49
CA GLU A 218 24.25 -1.87 -6.46
C GLU A 218 22.91 -1.12 -6.36
N LEU A 219 21.93 -1.55 -7.17
CA LEU A 219 20.61 -0.94 -7.22
C LEU A 219 19.79 -1.19 -5.94
N TYR A 220 19.77 -2.43 -5.43
CA TYR A 220 19.12 -2.71 -4.15
C TYR A 220 19.74 -1.91 -3.00
N LEU A 221 21.08 -1.85 -2.93
CA LEU A 221 21.77 -1.08 -1.92
C LEU A 221 21.38 0.40 -1.97
N LYS A 222 21.40 1.01 -3.17
CA LYS A 222 21.00 2.40 -3.36
C LYS A 222 19.53 2.65 -3.00
N ALA A 223 18.64 1.73 -3.36
CA ALA A 223 17.23 1.80 -2.99
C ALA A 223 17.03 1.77 -1.47
N ILE A 224 17.64 0.82 -0.78
CA ILE A 224 17.57 0.67 0.69
C ILE A 224 18.12 1.92 1.38
N MET A 225 19.30 2.41 0.96
CA MET A 225 19.86 3.64 1.49
C MET A 225 18.96 4.85 1.24
N GLY A 226 18.29 4.90 0.08
CA GLY A 226 17.30 5.93 -0.25
C GLY A 226 16.12 5.90 0.70
N PHE A 227 15.51 4.72 0.89
CA PHE A 227 14.41 4.54 1.83
C PHE A 227 14.79 4.90 3.27
N ASP A 228 15.97 4.47 3.73
CA ASP A 228 16.49 4.80 5.06
C ASP A 228 16.60 6.33 5.24
N ARG A 229 17.07 7.08 4.21
CA ARG A 229 17.20 8.55 4.25
C ARG A 229 15.87 9.27 4.36
N ILE A 230 14.80 8.75 3.74
CA ILE A 230 13.46 9.34 3.82
C ILE A 230 12.62 8.75 4.96
N ASN A 231 13.24 7.99 5.87
CA ASN A 231 12.58 7.29 6.98
C ASN A 231 11.48 6.30 6.55
N ALA A 232 11.54 5.78 5.33
CA ALA A 232 10.64 4.75 4.83
C ALA A 232 11.14 3.35 5.24
N GLN A 233 11.26 3.12 6.55
CA GLN A 233 11.89 1.92 7.12
C GLN A 233 11.21 0.61 6.70
N ARG A 234 9.87 0.63 6.56
CA ARG A 234 9.09 -0.49 6.05
C ARG A 234 9.47 -0.84 4.60
N SER A 235 9.58 0.16 3.73
CA SER A 235 10.01 -0.03 2.33
C SER A 235 11.45 -0.54 2.25
N ALA A 236 12.35 -0.02 3.09
CA ALA A 236 13.73 -0.49 3.19
C ALA A 236 13.81 -1.97 3.58
N ALA A 237 13.00 -2.41 4.56
CA ALA A 237 12.93 -3.80 4.99
C ALA A 237 12.40 -4.73 3.88
N ILE A 238 11.33 -4.32 3.18
CA ILE A 238 10.79 -5.08 2.03
C ILE A 238 11.82 -5.19 0.90
N ALA A 239 12.53 -4.11 0.57
CA ALA A 239 13.60 -4.15 -0.44
C ALA A 239 14.75 -5.07 -0.02
N THR A 240 15.12 -5.07 1.27
CA THR A 240 16.14 -5.98 1.83
C THR A 240 15.70 -7.43 1.74
N TYR A 241 14.42 -7.72 2.03
CA TYR A 241 13.81 -9.04 1.87
C TYR A 241 13.95 -9.55 0.43
N TYR A 242 13.54 -8.75 -0.56
CA TYR A 242 13.62 -9.14 -1.96
C TYR A 242 15.05 -9.30 -2.45
N TRP A 243 15.99 -8.46 -2.00
CA TRP A 243 17.40 -8.69 -2.30
C TRP A 243 17.91 -10.03 -1.74
N ALA A 244 17.54 -10.38 -0.50
CA ALA A 244 17.92 -11.67 0.09
C ALA A 244 17.36 -12.86 -0.70
N LEU A 245 16.13 -12.75 -1.22
CA LEU A 245 15.55 -13.77 -2.11
C LEU A 245 16.36 -13.96 -3.38
N GLU A 246 16.76 -12.88 -4.05
CA GLU A 246 17.53 -12.99 -5.29
C GLU A 246 18.91 -13.61 -5.05
N GLU A 247 19.58 -13.26 -3.95
CA GLU A 247 20.88 -13.84 -3.59
C GLU A 247 20.76 -15.33 -3.24
N LYS A 248 19.66 -15.72 -2.57
CA LYS A 248 19.34 -17.13 -2.32
C LYS A 248 19.08 -17.87 -3.63
N LEU A 249 18.35 -17.28 -4.56
CA LEU A 249 18.01 -17.88 -5.85
C LEU A 249 19.26 -18.21 -6.68
N ILE A 250 20.23 -17.30 -6.74
CA ILE A 250 21.48 -17.51 -7.48
C ILE A 250 22.57 -18.26 -6.67
N LEU A 251 22.24 -18.71 -5.45
CA LEU A 251 23.16 -19.40 -4.54
C LEU A 251 24.46 -18.62 -4.26
N SER A 252 24.38 -17.29 -4.14
CA SER A 252 25.57 -16.46 -3.95
C SER A 252 26.23 -16.68 -2.59
N SER A 253 27.51 -16.29 -2.49
CA SER A 253 28.25 -16.23 -1.22
C SER A 253 27.70 -15.18 -0.24
N TYR A 254 26.81 -14.28 -0.67
CA TYR A 254 26.20 -13.25 0.16
C TYR A 254 24.87 -13.68 0.77
N LYS A 255 24.30 -14.82 0.35
CA LYS A 255 22.93 -15.22 0.70
C LYS A 255 22.70 -15.26 2.22
N GLU A 256 23.55 -15.90 3.02
CA GLU A 256 23.35 -16.00 4.48
C GLU A 256 23.38 -14.61 5.14
N ALA A 257 24.31 -13.75 4.72
CA ALA A 257 24.43 -12.41 5.26
C ALA A 257 23.20 -11.55 4.93
N ARG A 258 22.67 -11.66 3.71
CA ARG A 258 21.46 -10.92 3.29
C ARG A 258 20.20 -11.44 3.95
N ILE A 259 20.06 -12.76 4.14
CA ILE A 259 18.93 -13.36 4.87
C ILE A 259 18.91 -12.86 6.33
N LYS A 260 20.08 -12.82 6.98
CA LYS A 260 20.18 -12.31 8.35
C LYS A 260 19.79 -10.83 8.45
N ASP A 261 20.24 -10.01 7.50
CA ASP A 261 19.90 -8.58 7.42
C ASP A 261 18.38 -8.38 7.21
N ALA A 262 17.78 -9.12 6.28
CA ALA A 262 16.34 -9.08 6.03
C ALA A 262 15.52 -9.44 7.29
N LYS A 263 15.86 -10.55 7.96
CA LYS A 263 15.19 -10.98 9.22
C LYS A 263 15.28 -9.90 10.30
N SER A 264 16.48 -9.35 10.52
CA SER A 264 16.73 -8.30 11.51
C SER A 264 15.91 -7.03 11.23
N ARG A 265 15.88 -6.56 9.98
CA ARG A 265 15.11 -5.36 9.61
C ARG A 265 13.61 -5.59 9.72
N MET A 266 13.11 -6.75 9.30
CA MET A 266 11.68 -7.07 9.37
C MET A 266 11.18 -7.11 10.81
N GLU A 267 11.92 -7.77 11.71
CA GLU A 267 11.60 -7.81 13.14
C GLU A 267 11.65 -6.41 13.75
N ARG A 268 12.73 -5.65 13.50
CA ARG A 268 12.92 -4.30 14.04
C ARG A 268 11.81 -3.33 13.65
N PHE A 269 11.28 -3.45 12.43
CA PHE A 269 10.27 -2.53 11.89
C PHE A 269 8.85 -3.12 11.83
N ASN A 270 8.64 -4.30 12.42
CA ASN A 270 7.35 -4.98 12.52
C ASN A 270 6.63 -5.11 11.16
N VAL A 271 7.35 -5.63 10.15
CA VAL A 271 6.84 -5.80 8.78
C VAL A 271 6.05 -7.10 8.67
N PHE A 272 4.83 -7.09 9.22
CA PHE A 272 3.97 -8.27 9.35
C PHE A 272 3.55 -8.87 8.01
N GLU A 273 3.58 -8.09 6.92
CA GLU A 273 3.13 -8.52 5.59
C GLU A 273 3.93 -9.71 5.04
N LEU A 274 5.17 -9.84 5.48
CA LEU A 274 6.09 -10.87 5.01
C LEU A 274 6.42 -11.90 6.11
N ASP A 275 5.74 -11.88 7.25
CA ASP A 275 6.06 -12.73 8.42
C ASP A 275 5.99 -14.23 8.10
N LYS A 276 5.04 -14.66 7.28
CA LYS A 276 4.96 -16.05 6.81
C LYS A 276 6.09 -16.36 5.85
N SER A 277 6.44 -15.43 4.96
CA SER A 277 7.41 -15.63 3.87
C SER A 277 8.86 -15.58 4.36
N ILE A 278 9.19 -14.71 5.32
CA ILE A 278 10.54 -14.58 5.91
C ILE A 278 10.94 -15.81 6.73
N LYS A 279 9.96 -16.54 7.31
CA LYS A 279 10.21 -17.80 8.01
C LYS A 279 10.64 -18.92 7.05
N LYS A 280 10.31 -18.82 5.76
CA LYS A 280 10.70 -19.76 4.69
C LYS A 280 12.06 -19.43 4.06
N LEU A 281 12.62 -18.25 4.36
CA LEU A 281 13.93 -17.80 3.87
C LEU A 281 15.08 -18.49 4.62
#